data_AF-A0A2G3NP10-F1
#
_entry.id   AF-A0A2G3NP10-F1
#
_cell.length_a   1.000
_cell.length_b   1.000
_cell.length_c   1.000
_cell.angle_alpha   90.00
_cell.angle_beta   90.00
_cell.angle_gamma   90.00
#
_symmetry.space_group_name_H-M   'P 1'
#
loop_
_entity.id
_entity.type
_entity.pdbx_description
1 polymer ?
#
loop_
_entity_poly.entity_id
_entity_poly.type
_entity_poly.pdbx_seq_one_letter_code
_entity_poly.pdbx_strand_id
1 'polypeptide(L)'
;MCSFWGIEIINKKTGEVFRPTYPFSDNKSSVAIQEFVELYEKELLDFYVNGWNYSFGTFVHEDRENDTKDRFRDSWFKKGVVFY
;
A
#
# COMPACT_ATOMS: atom_id res chain seq x y z
N MET A 1 13.22 1.14 -20.00
CA MET A 1 11.77 1.09 -19.73
C MET A 1 11.62 0.59 -18.30
N CYS A 2 11.08 1.40 -17.40
CA CYS A 2 10.81 0.97 -16.02
C CYS A 2 9.41 0.35 -15.98
N SER A 3 9.27 -0.80 -15.34
CA SER A 3 7.98 -1.46 -15.12
C SER A 3 7.61 -1.32 -13.65
N PHE A 4 6.35 -1.00 -13.38
CA PHE A 4 5.81 -0.90 -12.03
C PHE A 4 4.66 -1.89 -11.86
N TRP A 5 4.52 -2.43 -10.65
CA TRP A 5 3.44 -3.34 -10.26
C TRP A 5 2.58 -2.67 -9.20
N GLY A 6 1.34 -2.34 -9.53
CA GLY A 6 0.35 -1.78 -8.60
C GLY A 6 -0.71 -2.80 -8.19
N ILE A 7 -1.73 -2.33 -7.46
CA ILE A 7 -2.86 -3.15 -7.04
C ILE A 7 -4.16 -2.76 -7.76
N GLU A 8 -5.08 -3.72 -7.88
CA GLU A 8 -6.45 -3.51 -8.36
C GLU A 8 -7.42 -3.96 -7.27
N ILE A 9 -8.37 -3.08 -6.92
CA ILE A 9 -9.43 -3.39 -5.96
C ILE A 9 -10.71 -3.64 -6.75
N ILE A 10 -11.27 -4.83 -6.59
CA ILE A 10 -12.44 -5.27 -7.34
C ILE A 10 -13.62 -5.38 -6.38
N ASN A 11 -14.65 -4.56 -6.60
CA ASN A 11 -15.91 -4.72 -5.91
C ASN A 11 -16.65 -5.94 -6.50
N LYS A 12 -16.64 -7.06 -5.77
CA LYS A 12 -17.26 -8.31 -6.23
C LYS A 12 -18.78 -8.21 -6.47
N LYS A 13 -19.46 -7.20 -5.91
CA LYS A 13 -20.91 -7.00 -6.06
C LYS A 13 -21.26 -6.17 -7.30
N THR A 14 -20.51 -5.09 -7.54
CA THR A 14 -20.79 -4.15 -8.65
C THR A 14 -19.94 -4.42 -9.89
N GLY A 15 -18.83 -5.15 -9.74
CA GLY A 15 -17.83 -5.35 -10.78
C GLY A 15 -16.92 -4.13 -11.00
N GLU A 16 -17.07 -3.08 -10.19
CA GLU A 16 -16.25 -1.87 -10.31
C GLU A 16 -14.79 -2.18 -9.93
N VAL A 17 -13.88 -1.60 -10.71
CA VAL A 17 -12.44 -1.72 -10.50
C VAL A 17 -11.86 -0.37 -10.13
N PHE A 18 -11.20 -0.33 -8.97
CA PHE A 18 -10.47 0.83 -8.49
C PHE A 18 -8.97 0.55 -8.51
N ARG A 19 -8.18 1.50 -9.04
CA ARG A 19 -6.72 1.40 -9.22
C ARG A 19 -6.06 2.52 -8.42
N PRO A 20 -5.75 2.31 -7.14
CA PRO A 20 -5.08 3.34 -6.36
C PRO A 20 -3.65 3.56 -6.87
N THR A 21 -3.15 4.78 -6.70
CA THR A 21 -1.76 5.13 -7.06
C THR A 21 -0.73 4.38 -6.22
N TYR A 22 -1.06 4.11 -4.95
CA TYR A 22 -0.23 3.38 -3.99
C TYR A 22 -1.04 2.26 -3.35
N PRO A 23 -0.42 1.17 -2.88
CA PRO A 23 1.00 0.87 -3.00
C PRO A 23 1.37 0.39 -4.42
N PHE A 24 2.63 0.59 -4.80
CA PHE A 24 3.21 -0.03 -6.00
C PHE A 24 4.63 -0.53 -5.73
N SER A 25 5.15 -1.38 -6.62
CA SER A 25 6.55 -1.82 -6.60
C SER A 25 7.24 -1.51 -7.92
N ASP A 26 8.47 -0.99 -7.83
CA ASP A 26 9.36 -0.73 -8.97
C ASP A 26 10.33 -1.89 -9.26
N ASN A 27 10.22 -2.98 -8.49
CA ASN A 27 11.05 -4.15 -8.64
C ASN A 27 10.56 -5.01 -9.82
N LYS A 28 11.48 -5.75 -10.46
CA LYS A 28 11.13 -6.71 -11.52
C LYS A 28 10.25 -7.87 -11.02
N SER A 29 10.12 -8.03 -9.70
CA SER A 29 9.32 -9.07 -9.06
C SER A 29 8.18 -8.45 -8.24
N SER A 30 6.96 -8.92 -8.50
CA SER A 30 5.76 -8.55 -7.77
C SER A 30 5.68 -9.15 -6.36
N VAL A 31 6.67 -9.94 -5.94
CA VAL A 31 6.64 -10.67 -4.66
C VAL A 31 6.51 -9.72 -3.47
N ALA A 32 7.24 -8.60 -3.47
CA ALA A 32 7.20 -7.67 -2.34
C ALA A 32 5.86 -6.94 -2.22
N ILE A 33 5.24 -6.55 -3.35
CA ILE A 33 3.91 -5.91 -3.33
C ILE A 33 2.82 -6.92 -2.96
N GLN A 34 2.97 -8.19 -3.35
CA GLN A 34 2.08 -9.26 -2.93
C GLN A 34 2.18 -9.51 -1.42
N GLU A 35 3.39 -9.63 -0.87
CA GLU A 35 3.62 -9.78 0.57
C GLU A 35 3.01 -8.61 1.35
N PHE A 36 3.17 -7.38 0.83
CA PHE A 36 2.56 -6.19 1.43
C PHE A 36 1.03 -6.27 1.47
N VAL A 37 0.40 -6.65 0.35
CA VAL A 37 -1.06 -6.79 0.29
C VAL A 37 -1.55 -7.91 1.21
N GLU A 38 -0.87 -9.06 1.25
CA GLU A 38 -1.25 -10.18 2.12
C GLU A 38 -1.19 -9.80 3.61
N LEU A 39 -0.23 -8.97 4.00
CA LEU A 39 -0.09 -8.52 5.39
C LEU A 39 -1.09 -7.43 5.79
N TYR A 40 -1.50 -6.59 4.84
CA TYR A 40 -2.25 -5.35 5.12
C TYR A 40 -3.56 -5.22 4.36
N GLU A 41 -4.13 -6.30 3.83
CA GLU A 41 -5.34 -6.26 2.98
C GLU A 41 -6.49 -5.53 3.67
N LYS A 42 -6.74 -5.84 4.95
CA LYS A 42 -7.82 -5.23 5.72
C LYS A 42 -7.60 -3.73 5.92
N GLU A 43 -6.40 -3.36 6.36
CA GLU A 43 -6.00 -1.98 6.59
C GLU A 43 -6.04 -1.17 5.30
N LEU A 44 -5.61 -1.74 4.17
CA LEU A 44 -5.68 -1.12 2.86
C LEU A 44 -7.14 -0.84 2.47
N LEU A 45 -8.02 -1.83 2.59
CA LEU A 45 -9.45 -1.66 2.28
C LEU A 45 -10.09 -0.59 3.17
N ASP A 46 -9.83 -0.63 4.48
CA ASP A 46 -10.34 0.38 5.42
C ASP A 46 -9.79 1.78 5.09
N PHE A 47 -8.51 1.89 4.73
CA PHE A 47 -7.87 3.14 4.32
C PHE A 47 -8.53 3.75 3.07
N TYR A 48 -8.81 2.95 2.04
CA TYR A 48 -9.44 3.45 0.82
C TYR A 48 -10.92 3.80 1.01
N VAL A 49 -11.65 3.08 1.88
CA VAL A 49 -13.05 3.38 2.19
C VAL A 49 -13.19 4.68 2.98
N ASN A 50 -12.27 4.94 3.92
CA ASN A 50 -12.35 6.10 4.79
C ASN A 50 -11.92 7.42 4.11
N GLY A 51 -11.32 7.37 2.92
CA GLY A 51 -11.00 8.56 2.12
C GLY A 51 -9.82 9.39 2.62
N TRP A 52 -9.13 8.96 3.69
CA TRP A 52 -7.95 9.60 4.25
C TRP A 52 -6.69 9.10 3.53
N ASN A 53 -6.66 9.26 2.20
CA ASN A 53 -5.69 8.62 1.29
C ASN A 53 -4.27 9.23 1.31
N TYR A 54 -3.91 9.98 2.35
CA TYR A 54 -2.70 10.80 2.39
C TYR A 54 -1.50 10.15 3.09
N SER A 55 -1.73 9.15 3.95
CA SER A 55 -0.64 8.44 4.64
C SER A 55 -1.13 7.10 5.23
N PHE A 56 -1.01 6.02 4.46
CA PHE A 56 -1.18 4.64 4.90
C PHE A 56 -0.22 4.30 6.04
N GLY A 57 1.02 4.81 6.01
CA GLY A 57 1.97 4.59 7.11
C GLY A 57 1.46 5.15 8.45
N THR A 58 0.81 6.33 8.43
CA THR A 58 0.17 6.92 9.61
C THR A 58 -1.15 6.23 9.95
N PHE A 59 -1.86 5.69 8.96
CA PHE A 59 -3.08 4.91 9.20
C PHE A 59 -2.79 3.61 9.96
N VAL A 60 -1.73 2.89 9.60
CA VAL A 60 -1.32 1.64 10.28
C VAL A 60 -0.68 1.92 11.65
N HIS A 61 0.10 2.99 11.75
CA HIS A 61 0.78 3.38 12.98
C HIS A 61 0.30 4.77 13.39
N GLU A 62 -0.85 4.84 14.08
CA GLU A 62 -1.54 6.07 14.54
C GLU A 62 -0.64 7.08 15.28
N ASP A 63 0.57 6.67 15.66
CA ASP A 63 1.55 7.45 16.38
C ASP A 63 2.25 8.48 15.46
N ARG A 64 1.83 9.74 15.57
CA ARG A 64 2.38 10.86 14.79
C ARG A 64 3.77 11.30 15.27
N GLU A 65 4.18 10.89 16.47
CA GLU A 65 5.35 11.42 17.19
C GLU A 65 6.58 10.49 17.19
N ASN A 66 6.48 9.26 16.66
CA ASN A 66 7.59 8.30 16.68
C ASN A 66 8.11 7.95 15.28
N ASP A 67 9.43 7.72 15.19
CA ASP A 67 10.16 7.20 13.99
C ASP A 67 9.55 5.92 13.39
N THR A 68 8.59 5.29 14.06
CA THR A 68 7.95 4.03 13.70
C THR A 68 7.38 4.06 12.28
N LYS A 69 6.70 5.13 11.87
CA LYS A 69 6.14 5.25 10.50
C LYS A 69 7.24 5.33 9.44
N ASP A 70 8.34 6.02 9.75
CA ASP A 70 9.44 6.21 8.82
C ASP A 70 10.25 4.92 8.70
N ARG A 71 10.46 4.19 9.80
CA ARG A 71 11.07 2.84 9.79
C ARG A 71 10.18 1.83 9.06
N PHE A 72 8.88 1.90 9.26
CA PHE A 72 7.90 1.07 8.54
C PHE A 72 8.01 1.30 7.04
N ARG A 73 7.91 2.56 6.60
CA ARG A 73 8.07 2.93 5.18
C ARG A 73 9.44 2.53 4.63
N ASP A 74 10.51 2.80 5.36
CA ASP A 74 11.88 2.46 4.93
C ASP A 74 12.09 0.95 4.78
N SER A 75 11.52 0.13 5.67
CA SER A 75 11.63 -1.33 5.60
C SER A 75 10.98 -1.91 4.33
N TRP A 76 9.85 -1.34 3.91
CA TRP A 76 9.16 -1.73 2.69
C TRP A 76 9.76 -1.12 1.43
N PHE A 77 10.23 0.12 1.51
CA PHE A 77 10.96 0.78 0.43
C PHE A 77 12.21 -0.01 0.06
N LYS A 78 12.95 -0.53 1.04
CA LYS A 78 14.10 -1.44 0.81
C LYS A 78 13.73 -2.76 0.11
N LYS A 79 12.47 -3.20 0.22
CA LYS A 79 11.92 -4.35 -0.52
C LYS A 79 11.38 -3.95 -1.91
N GLY A 80 11.37 -2.66 -2.24
CA GLY A 80 10.87 -2.10 -3.49
C GLY A 80 9.40 -1.70 -3.45
N VAL A 81 8.75 -1.66 -2.28
CA VAL A 81 7.35 -1.24 -2.15
C VAL A 81 7.28 0.24 -1.77
N VAL A 82 6.55 1.01 -2.56
CA VAL A 82 6.31 2.43 -2.35
C VAL A 82 4.87 2.65 -1.94
N PHE A 83 4.68 3.35 -0.83
CA PHE A 83 3.39 3.85 -0.36
C PHE A 83 3.57 5.15 0.40
N TYR A 84 2.48 5.91 0.50
CA TYR A 84 2.30 7.01 1.43
C TYR A 84 1.45 6.50 2.56
#